data_AF-A0A376RFJ1-F1
#
_entry.id   AF-A0A376RFJ1-F1
#
_cell.length_a   1.000
_cell.length_b   1.000
_cell.length_c   1.000
_cell.angle_alpha   90.00
_cell.angle_beta   90.00
_cell.angle_gamma   90.00
#
_symmetry.space_group_name_H-M   'P 1'
#
loop_
_entity.id
_entity.type
_entity.pdbx_description
1 polymer ?
#
loop_
_entity_poly.entity_id
_entity_poly.type
_entity_poly.pdbx_seq_one_letter_code
_entity_poly.pdbx_strand_id
1 'polypeptide(L)'
;MVGKKTEHKTQGNYPATERILEVVETGLAQGTSSGYDAEARAFGELAMTPQSQALRSIFFASTEVKKDPGSDAPPAPLNSVGILGGGLMGGGIAYVTACKRGFRSELKISTRRA
;
A
#
# COMPACT_ATOMS: atom_id res chain seq x y z
N MET A 1 -2.22 -17.65 -19.24
CA MET A 1 -1.25 -17.77 -18.12
C MET A 1 -1.37 -16.65 -17.09
N VAL A 2 -1.79 -15.43 -17.48
CA VAL A 2 -1.95 -14.27 -16.57
C VAL A 2 -3.21 -14.39 -15.70
N GLY A 3 -4.38 -14.72 -16.27
CA GLY A 3 -5.64 -14.87 -15.50
C GLY A 3 -5.51 -15.83 -14.30
N LYS A 4 -4.99 -17.04 -14.52
CA LYS A 4 -4.72 -18.02 -13.43
C LYS A 4 -3.79 -17.49 -12.33
N LYS A 5 -2.77 -16.69 -12.68
CA LYS A 5 -1.87 -16.07 -11.69
C LYS A 5 -2.56 -14.97 -10.91
N THR A 6 -3.42 -14.20 -11.57
CA THR A 6 -4.22 -13.14 -10.96
C THR A 6 -5.21 -13.74 -9.97
N GLU A 7 -5.99 -14.73 -10.38
CA GLU A 7 -6.97 -15.44 -9.55
C GLU A 7 -6.31 -16.06 -8.30
N HIS A 8 -5.15 -16.69 -8.45
CA HIS A 8 -4.42 -17.25 -7.30
C HIS A 8 -3.95 -16.16 -6.30
N LYS A 9 -3.61 -14.95 -6.78
CA LYS A 9 -3.17 -13.84 -5.92
C LYS A 9 -4.33 -13.09 -5.28
N THR A 10 -5.46 -12.98 -5.97
CA THR A 10 -6.65 -12.25 -5.52
C THR A 10 -7.64 -13.15 -4.77
N GLN A 11 -7.49 -14.47 -4.90
CA GLN A 11 -8.40 -15.48 -4.38
C GLN A 11 -9.85 -15.27 -4.85
N GLY A 12 -10.05 -14.65 -6.02
CA GLY A 12 -11.38 -14.34 -6.58
C GLY A 12 -12.14 -13.19 -5.90
N ASN A 13 -11.56 -12.53 -4.89
CA ASN A 13 -12.27 -11.51 -4.11
C ASN A 13 -12.34 -10.14 -4.78
N TYR A 14 -11.52 -9.90 -5.81
CA TYR A 14 -11.31 -8.59 -6.40
C TYR A 14 -11.75 -8.59 -7.88
N PRO A 15 -13.02 -8.24 -8.18
CA PRO A 15 -13.56 -8.31 -9.54
C PRO A 15 -12.83 -7.38 -10.52
N ALA A 16 -12.20 -6.32 -10.02
CA ALA A 16 -11.47 -5.36 -10.85
C ALA A 16 -10.33 -6.00 -11.65
N THR A 17 -9.64 -6.99 -11.10
CA THR A 17 -8.45 -7.54 -11.76
C THR A 17 -8.79 -8.37 -13.00
N GLU A 18 -9.94 -9.02 -13.01
CA GLU A 18 -10.41 -9.79 -14.17
C GLU A 18 -10.92 -8.83 -15.26
N ARG A 19 -11.74 -7.86 -14.89
CA ARG A 19 -12.25 -6.83 -15.81
C ARG A 19 -11.14 -6.02 -16.47
N ILE A 20 -10.05 -5.72 -15.77
CA ILE A 20 -8.88 -5.06 -16.36
C ILE A 20 -8.28 -5.91 -17.49
N LEU A 21 -8.16 -7.23 -17.30
CA LEU A 21 -7.63 -8.11 -18.35
C LEU A 21 -8.55 -8.16 -19.56
N GLU A 22 -9.88 -8.21 -19.35
CA GLU A 22 -10.88 -8.21 -20.43
C GLU A 22 -10.87 -6.91 -21.24
N VAL A 23 -10.79 -5.75 -20.57
CA VAL A 23 -10.73 -4.43 -21.23
C VAL A 23 -9.45 -4.30 -22.06
N VAL A 24 -8.31 -4.72 -21.51
CA VAL A 24 -7.03 -4.69 -22.24
C VAL A 24 -7.07 -5.63 -23.45
N GLU A 25 -7.60 -6.84 -23.29
CA GLU A 25 -7.77 -7.79 -24.40
C GLU A 25 -8.68 -7.22 -25.48
N THR A 26 -9.79 -6.58 -25.11
CA THR A 26 -10.73 -5.93 -26.03
C THR A 26 -10.06 -4.78 -26.78
N GLY A 27 -9.30 -3.92 -26.09
CA GLY A 27 -8.58 -2.81 -26.72
C GLY A 27 -7.49 -3.27 -27.71
N LEU A 28 -6.83 -4.39 -27.41
CA LEU A 28 -5.82 -4.98 -28.30
C LEU A 28 -6.44 -5.71 -29.50
N ALA A 29 -7.56 -6.40 -29.31
CA ALA A 29 -8.19 -7.21 -30.35
C ALA A 29 -9.12 -6.41 -31.27
N GLN A 30 -9.85 -5.44 -30.73
CA GLN A 30 -10.93 -4.71 -31.43
C GLN A 30 -10.60 -3.25 -31.71
N GLY A 31 -9.41 -2.78 -31.30
CA GLY A 31 -8.95 -1.42 -31.48
C GLY A 31 -9.26 -0.50 -30.30
N THR A 32 -8.59 0.66 -30.27
CA THR A 32 -8.59 1.59 -29.14
C THR A 32 -9.96 2.18 -28.82
N SER A 33 -10.78 2.51 -29.83
CA SER A 33 -12.13 3.06 -29.59
C SER A 33 -13.01 2.07 -28.80
N SER A 34 -13.04 0.81 -29.24
CA SER A 34 -13.79 -0.25 -28.55
C SER A 34 -13.22 -0.55 -27.16
N GLY A 35 -11.90 -0.43 -27.01
CA GLY A 35 -11.22 -0.54 -25.71
C GLY A 35 -11.66 0.53 -24.70
N TYR A 36 -11.73 1.80 -25.12
CA TYR A 36 -12.20 2.89 -24.25
C TYR A 36 -13.68 2.75 -23.87
N ASP A 37 -14.53 2.31 -24.80
CA ASP A 37 -15.93 2.04 -24.49
C ASP A 37 -16.08 0.89 -23.47
N ALA A 38 -15.29 -0.17 -23.63
CA ALA A 38 -15.24 -1.28 -22.67
C ALA A 38 -14.69 -0.83 -21.31
N GLU A 39 -13.66 0.01 -21.30
CA GLU A 39 -13.07 0.60 -20.09
C GLU A 39 -14.09 1.42 -19.32
N ALA A 40 -14.80 2.33 -19.99
CA ALA A 40 -15.78 3.20 -19.36
C ALA A 40 -16.92 2.40 -18.70
N ARG A 41 -17.41 1.35 -19.37
CA ARG A 41 -18.44 0.46 -18.82
C ARG A 41 -17.93 -0.33 -17.63
N ALA A 42 -16.78 -0.98 -17.77
CA ALA A 42 -16.17 -1.76 -16.69
C ALA A 42 -15.85 -0.89 -15.47
N PHE A 43 -15.34 0.33 -15.69
CA PHE A 43 -15.08 1.29 -14.63
C PHE A 43 -16.37 1.66 -13.89
N GLY A 44 -17.44 1.99 -14.63
CA GLY A 44 -18.74 2.32 -14.04
C GLY A 44 -19.29 1.18 -13.18
N GLU A 45 -19.26 -0.05 -13.69
CA GLU A 45 -19.72 -1.23 -12.93
C GLU A 45 -18.86 -1.45 -11.67
N LEU A 46 -17.54 -1.42 -11.80
CA LEU A 46 -16.62 -1.63 -10.68
C LEU A 46 -16.75 -0.54 -9.62
N ALA A 47 -16.99 0.71 -10.02
CA ALA A 47 -17.18 1.84 -9.10
C ALA A 47 -18.40 1.64 -8.17
N MET A 48 -19.39 0.87 -8.61
CA MET A 48 -20.60 0.57 -7.86
C MET A 48 -20.49 -0.68 -6.97
N THR A 49 -19.38 -1.42 -7.04
CA THR A 49 -19.18 -2.63 -6.23
C THR A 49 -18.88 -2.31 -4.76
N PRO A 50 -19.29 -3.18 -3.81
CA PRO A 50 -18.95 -3.01 -2.39
C PRO A 50 -17.44 -3.08 -2.14
N GLN A 51 -16.69 -3.86 -2.93
CA GLN A 51 -15.23 -3.92 -2.87
C GLN A 51 -14.60 -2.57 -3.19
N SER A 52 -15.06 -1.89 -4.24
CA SER A 52 -14.59 -0.54 -4.60
C SER A 52 -14.92 0.49 -3.51
N GLN A 53 -16.12 0.41 -2.93
CA GLN A 53 -16.49 1.28 -1.80
C GLN A 53 -15.57 1.08 -0.59
N ALA A 54 -15.29 -0.17 -0.22
CA ALA A 54 -14.41 -0.50 0.91
C ALA A 54 -12.95 -0.08 0.66
N LEU A 55 -12.43 -0.27 -0.56
CA LEU A 55 -11.08 0.16 -0.89
C LEU A 55 -10.94 1.69 -0.87
N ARG A 56 -11.97 2.41 -1.32
CA ARG A 56 -12.01 3.88 -1.23
C ARG A 56 -12.06 4.35 0.22
N SER A 57 -12.82 3.70 1.09
CA SER A 57 -12.87 4.08 2.51
C SER A 57 -11.51 3.88 3.19
N ILE A 58 -10.82 2.76 2.93
CA ILE A 58 -9.46 2.52 3.42
C ILE A 58 -8.49 3.57 2.89
N PHE A 59 -8.61 3.95 1.62
CA PHE A 59 -7.78 4.99 1.02
C PHE A 59 -7.93 6.33 1.75
N PHE A 60 -9.16 6.79 1.97
CA PHE A 60 -9.42 8.04 2.69
C PHE A 60 -8.97 7.97 4.14
N ALA A 61 -9.32 6.90 4.86
CA ALA A 61 -8.87 6.69 6.24
C ALA A 61 -7.33 6.73 6.36
N SER A 62 -6.62 6.06 5.45
CA SER A 62 -5.14 6.07 5.45
C SER A 62 -4.55 7.45 5.11
N THR A 63 -5.28 8.26 4.33
CA THR A 63 -4.86 9.61 3.95
C THR A 63 -5.08 10.59 5.10
N GLU A 64 -6.18 10.44 5.84
CA GLU A 64 -6.50 11.22 7.03
C GLU A 64 -5.51 10.92 8.16
N VAL A 65 -5.23 9.64 8.44
CA VAL A 65 -4.26 9.23 9.47
C VAL A 65 -2.85 9.77 9.20
N LYS A 66 -2.45 9.95 7.93
CA LYS A 66 -1.15 10.54 7.58
C LYS A 66 -1.07 12.04 7.84
N LYS A 67 -2.22 12.74 7.86
CA LYS A 67 -2.31 14.18 8.12
C LYS A 67 -2.55 14.47 9.60
N ASP A 68 -3.06 13.49 10.34
CA ASP A 68 -3.26 13.57 11.77
C ASP A 68 -1.91 13.74 12.49
N PRO A 69 -1.67 14.88 13.18
CA PRO A 69 -0.45 15.09 13.94
C PRO A 69 -0.37 14.17 15.18
N GLY A 70 -1.45 13.49 15.55
CA GLY A 70 -1.57 12.59 16.70
C GLY A 70 -1.70 13.32 18.04
N SER A 71 -1.36 14.60 18.10
CA SER A 71 -1.53 15.49 19.25
C SER A 71 -1.53 16.95 18.79
N ASP A 72 -2.26 17.82 19.49
CA ASP A 72 -2.20 19.27 19.30
C ASP A 72 -0.88 19.89 19.77
N ALA A 73 -0.07 19.13 20.52
CA ALA A 73 1.23 19.60 20.99
C ALA A 73 2.24 19.70 19.82
N PRO A 74 3.00 20.81 19.71
CA PRO A 74 4.01 20.94 18.68
C PRO A 74 5.13 19.89 18.89
N PRO A 75 5.56 19.19 17.83
CA PRO A 75 6.61 18.19 17.94
C PRO A 75 7.94 18.85 18.33
N ALA A 76 8.62 18.29 19.33
CA ALA A 76 9.96 18.72 19.70
C ALA A 76 10.97 18.34 18.60
N PRO A 77 12.04 19.12 18.40
CA PRO A 77 13.10 18.78 17.45
C PRO A 77 13.77 17.46 17.84
N LEU A 78 13.73 16.49 16.93
CA LEU A 78 14.32 15.16 17.12
C LEU A 78 15.72 15.13 16.49
N ASN A 79 16.77 15.17 17.30
CA ASN A 79 18.16 15.18 16.81
C ASN A 79 18.80 13.78 16.80
N SER A 80 18.42 12.92 17.74
CA SER A 80 18.93 11.55 17.85
C SER A 80 17.85 10.59 18.36
N VAL A 81 17.97 9.31 17.97
CA VAL A 81 17.04 8.26 18.37
C VAL A 81 17.81 7.07 18.93
N GLY A 82 17.52 6.69 20.18
CA GLY A 82 18.03 5.47 20.79
C GLY A 82 17.06 4.31 20.61
N ILE A 83 17.53 3.18 20.08
CA ILE A 83 16.73 1.96 19.88
C ILE A 83 17.25 0.89 20.83
N LEU A 84 16.38 0.42 21.73
CA LEU A 84 16.72 -0.61 22.72
C LEU A 84 16.35 -1.99 22.18
N GLY A 85 17.37 -2.82 21.96
CA GLY A 85 17.25 -4.18 21.43
C GLY A 85 17.60 -4.25 19.94
N GLY A 86 18.71 -4.90 19.59
CA GLY A 86 19.16 -5.08 18.20
C GLY A 86 18.81 -6.42 17.58
N GLY A 87 17.60 -6.92 17.87
CA GLY A 87 17.02 -8.05 17.13
C GLY A 87 16.45 -7.62 15.78
N LEU A 88 15.70 -8.51 15.12
CA LEU A 88 15.09 -8.26 13.79
C LEU A 88 14.27 -6.96 13.73
N MET A 89 13.41 -6.72 14.73
CA MET A 89 12.59 -5.50 14.78
C MET A 89 13.43 -4.25 15.06
N GLY A 90 14.43 -4.34 15.95
CA GLY A 90 15.30 -3.21 16.27
C GLY A 90 16.18 -2.76 15.11
N GLY A 91 16.73 -3.73 14.37
CA GLY A 91 17.45 -3.45 13.11
C GLY A 91 16.54 -2.83 12.06
N GLY A 92 15.29 -3.29 11.94
CA GLY A 92 14.30 -2.71 11.03
C GLY A 92 13.95 -1.25 11.37
N ILE A 93 13.71 -0.95 12.65
CA ILE A 93 13.45 0.42 13.12
C ILE A 93 14.67 1.30 12.88
N ALA A 94 15.88 0.80 13.17
CA ALA A 94 17.13 1.53 12.94
C ALA A 94 17.30 1.87 11.45
N TYR A 95 17.07 0.90 10.57
CA TYR A 95 17.17 1.10 9.13
C TYR A 95 16.16 2.14 8.62
N VAL A 96 14.89 2.05 9.02
CA VAL A 96 13.87 3.03 8.60
C VAL A 96 14.20 4.43 9.15
N THR A 97 14.69 4.53 10.39
CA THR A 97 15.01 5.81 11.04
C THR A 97 16.24 6.47 10.41
N ALA A 98 17.31 5.72 10.19
CA ALA A 98 18.56 6.24 9.62
C ALA A 98 18.44 6.47 8.11
N CYS A 99 17.99 5.47 7.36
CA CYS A 99 18.07 5.50 5.90
C CYS A 99 16.87 6.20 5.23
N LYS A 100 15.66 6.07 5.77
CA LYS A 100 14.47 6.71 5.17
C LYS A 100 14.19 8.11 5.72
N ARG A 101 14.57 8.39 6.96
CA ARG A 101 14.32 9.69 7.61
C ARG A 101 15.57 10.54 7.86
N GLY A 102 16.78 9.99 7.70
CA GLY A 102 18.03 10.73 7.83
C GLY A 102 18.41 11.11 9.25
N PHE A 103 17.76 10.55 10.28
CA PHE A 103 18.09 10.84 11.67
C PHE A 103 19.27 10.00 12.14
N ARG A 104 20.12 10.59 13.00
CA ARG A 104 21.15 9.83 13.72
C ARG A 104 20.46 8.86 14.69
N SER A 105 20.62 7.56 14.46
CA SER A 105 20.07 6.52 15.34
C SER A 105 21.18 5.67 15.96
N GLU A 106 21.05 5.36 17.24
CA GLU A 106 21.97 4.49 17.99
C GLU A 106 21.22 3.23 18.43
N LEU A 107 21.79 2.06 18.10
CA LEU A 107 21.21 0.77 18.46
C LEU A 107 21.95 0.20 19.67
N LYS A 108 21.23 -0.04 20.78
CA LYS A 108 21.79 -0.63 21.99
C LYS A 108 21.37 -2.08 22.12
N ILE A 109 22.35 -2.99 22.13
CA ILE A 109 22.16 -4.42 22.35
C ILE A 109 22.66 -4.76 23.76
N SER A 110 21.78 -5.32 24.60
CA SER A 110 22.19 -5.91 25.88
C SER A 110 22.56 -7.36 25.67
N THR A 111 23.83 -7.64 25.41
CA THR A 111 24.35 -9.01 25.43
C THR A 111 24.55 -9.42 26.89
N ARG A 112 23.52 -9.95 27.55
CA ARG A 112 23.77 -10.80 28.72
C ARG A 112 24.36 -12.10 28.17
N ARG A 113 25.66 -12.30 28.34
CA ARG A 113 26.25 -13.64 28.29
C ARG A 113 25.55 -14.44 29.39
N ALA A 114 24.81 -15.48 29.00
CA ALA A 114 24.51 -16.59 29.89
C ALA A 114 25.77 -17.44 30.03
#